data_AF-A0A2H5E256-F1
#
_entry.id   AF-A0A2H5E256-F1
#
_cell.length_a   1.000
_cell.length_b   1.000
_cell.length_c   1.000
_cell.angle_alpha   90.00
_cell.angle_beta   90.00
_cell.angle_gamma   90.00
#
_symmetry.space_group_name_H-M   'P 1'
#
loop_
_entity.id
_entity.type
_entity.pdbx_description
1 polymer ?
#
loop_
_entity_poly.entity_id
_entity_poly.type
_entity_poly.pdbx_seq_one_letter_code
_entity_poly.pdbx_strand_id
1 'polypeptide(L)'
;MNRMLPAALLCLAALPAPAVLAAPPSDPRWDQLGVEQQQVLAPLAPEWNRYAPDKKQNLLAIVPRLSGLPAEQRQRVQRKLKTWSELSQQQRREIRANWQKLQQLPPAQREQVMRRLRAQTPEASNAQ
;
A
#
# COMPACT_ATOMS: atom_id res chain seq x y z
N MET A 1 12.05 -29.28 -68.11
CA MET A 1 12.66 -30.38 -67.33
C MET A 1 13.74 -29.76 -66.46
N ASN A 2 13.80 -29.78 -65.13
CA ASN A 2 13.05 -30.48 -64.07
C ASN A 2 12.94 -29.54 -62.87
N ARG A 3 11.80 -29.60 -62.18
CA ARG A 3 11.55 -28.99 -60.87
C ARG A 3 12.18 -29.83 -59.77
N MET A 4 12.92 -29.22 -58.85
CA MET A 4 13.23 -29.79 -57.54
C MET A 4 13.33 -28.64 -56.52
N LEU A 5 12.32 -28.50 -55.67
CA LEU A 5 12.39 -27.78 -54.40
C LEU A 5 13.02 -28.72 -53.36
N PRO A 6 13.77 -28.18 -52.38
CA PRO A 6 13.47 -28.59 -51.01
C PRO A 6 13.39 -27.41 -50.04
N ALA A 7 12.36 -27.53 -49.21
CA ALA A 7 12.16 -26.97 -47.88
C ALA A 7 13.42 -26.47 -47.17
N ALA A 8 13.35 -25.27 -46.59
CA ALA A 8 13.98 -24.99 -45.30
C ALA A 8 13.41 -23.72 -44.67
N LEU A 9 12.73 -23.93 -43.54
CA LEU A 9 12.61 -23.05 -42.37
C LEU A 9 12.05 -21.63 -42.55
N LEU A 10 10.76 -21.54 -42.24
CA LEU A 10 10.18 -20.45 -41.46
C LEU A 10 10.99 -20.20 -40.18
N CYS A 11 11.97 -19.29 -40.22
CA CYS A 11 12.48 -18.64 -39.02
C CYS A 11 11.61 -17.43 -38.73
N LEU A 12 10.48 -17.66 -38.04
CA LEU A 12 9.76 -16.60 -37.35
C LEU A 12 10.63 -16.18 -36.16
N ALA A 13 11.51 -15.21 -36.38
CA ALA A 13 12.28 -14.58 -35.31
C ALA A 13 11.32 -13.76 -34.42
N ALA A 14 10.73 -14.42 -33.44
CA ALA A 14 10.09 -13.75 -32.32
C ALA A 14 11.21 -13.08 -31.50
N LEU A 15 11.45 -11.79 -31.77
CA LEU A 15 12.29 -10.96 -30.90
C LEU A 15 11.66 -10.97 -29.50
N PRO A 16 12.42 -11.33 -28.44
CA PRO A 16 11.96 -11.07 -27.08
C PRO A 16 11.90 -9.55 -26.90
N ALA A 17 10.68 -9.02 -26.77
CA ALA A 17 10.52 -7.64 -26.33
C ALA A 17 11.23 -7.50 -24.98
N PRO A 18 12.05 -6.45 -24.78
CA PRO A 18 12.55 -6.16 -23.45
C PRO A 18 11.33 -5.93 -22.57
N ALA A 19 11.16 -6.78 -21.55
CA ALA A 19 10.29 -6.46 -20.44
C ALA A 19 10.85 -5.14 -19.88
N VAL A 20 10.21 -4.03 -20.24
CA VAL A 20 10.37 -2.77 -19.53
C VAL A 20 10.05 -3.15 -18.09
N LEU A 21 11.09 -3.23 -17.27
CA LEU A 21 10.96 -3.27 -15.83
C LEU A 21 10.33 -1.94 -15.47
N ALA A 22 9.00 -1.89 -15.58
CA ALA A 22 8.21 -0.76 -15.15
C ALA A 22 8.58 -0.58 -13.68
N ALA A 23 9.20 0.55 -13.36
CA ALA A 23 9.44 0.91 -11.98
C ALA A 23 8.11 0.74 -11.24
N PRO A 24 8.09 0.06 -10.09
CA PRO A 24 6.85 -0.19 -9.38
C PRO A 24 6.16 1.17 -9.18
N PRO A 25 4.84 1.26 -9.45
CA PRO A 25 4.12 2.51 -9.31
C PRO A 25 4.36 3.06 -7.90
N SER A 26 4.60 4.36 -7.79
CA SER A 26 4.86 5.03 -6.50
C SER A 26 3.74 4.84 -5.48
N ASP A 27 2.56 4.44 -5.97
CA ASP A 27 1.39 4.02 -5.21
C ASP A 27 0.81 2.69 -5.73
N PRO A 28 1.35 1.52 -5.32
CA PRO A 28 0.87 0.24 -5.82
C PRO A 28 -0.49 -0.12 -5.23
N ARG A 29 -1.40 -0.55 -6.10
CA ARG A 29 -2.68 -1.15 -5.69
C ARG A 29 -2.46 -2.56 -5.17
N TRP A 30 -3.42 -3.08 -4.40
CA TRP A 30 -3.35 -4.41 -3.82
C TRP A 30 -3.07 -5.50 -4.86
N ASP A 31 -3.75 -5.43 -6.01
CA ASP A 31 -3.62 -6.40 -7.10
C ASP A 31 -2.30 -6.29 -7.88
N GLN A 32 -1.54 -5.20 -7.66
CA GLN A 32 -0.21 -4.98 -8.24
C GLN A 32 0.92 -5.44 -7.33
N LEU A 33 0.60 -5.89 -6.11
CA LEU A 33 1.58 -6.43 -5.18
C LEU A 33 2.02 -7.84 -5.59
N GLY A 34 3.28 -8.18 -5.33
CA GLY A 34 3.77 -9.54 -5.51
C GLY A 34 3.08 -10.51 -4.55
N VAL A 35 3.02 -11.80 -4.91
CA VAL A 35 2.36 -12.86 -4.12
C VAL A 35 2.83 -12.87 -2.66
N GLU A 36 4.14 -12.75 -2.45
CA GLU A 36 4.73 -12.73 -1.12
C GLU A 36 4.29 -11.50 -0.30
N GLN A 37 4.28 -10.32 -0.92
CA GLN A 37 3.81 -9.09 -0.29
C GLN A 37 2.33 -9.21 0.10
N GLN A 38 1.50 -9.76 -0.79
CA GLN A 38 0.09 -10.02 -0.51
C GLN A 38 -0.09 -10.99 0.65
N GLN A 39 0.72 -12.04 0.76
CA GLN A 39 0.64 -13.01 1.86
C GLN A 39 1.03 -12.38 3.21
N VAL A 40 2.10 -11.58 3.24
CA VAL A 40 2.56 -10.93 4.47
C VAL A 40 1.60 -9.84 4.92
N LEU A 41 1.08 -9.06 3.97
CA LEU A 41 0.21 -7.90 4.22
C LEU A 41 -1.29 -8.25 4.11
N ALA A 42 -1.66 -9.53 4.00
CA ALA A 42 -3.05 -9.98 3.80
C ALA A 42 -4.06 -9.33 4.76
N PRO A 43 -3.75 -9.13 6.07
CA PRO A 43 -4.69 -8.48 6.99
C PRO A 43 -4.99 -7.01 6.66
N LEU A 44 -4.16 -6.38 5.84
CA LEU A 44 -4.29 -5.00 5.40
C LEU A 44 -5.01 -4.88 4.04
N ALA A 45 -5.23 -5.99 3.33
CA ALA A 45 -5.81 -6.01 1.99
C ALA A 45 -7.09 -5.15 1.83
N PRO A 46 -8.08 -5.21 2.75
CA PRO A 46 -9.32 -4.44 2.60
C PRO A 46 -9.11 -2.93 2.59
N GLU A 47 -8.04 -2.46 3.24
CA GLU A 47 -7.76 -1.04 3.46
C GLU A 47 -6.54 -0.56 2.69
N TRP A 48 -5.81 -1.47 2.04
CA TRP A 48 -4.56 -1.19 1.36
C TRP A 48 -4.68 -0.01 0.41
N ASN A 49 -5.65 -0.07 -0.51
CA ASN A 49 -5.84 0.96 -1.54
C ASN A 49 -6.18 2.35 -0.97
N ARG A 50 -6.57 2.45 0.30
CA ARG A 50 -6.92 3.71 0.99
C ARG A 50 -5.75 4.31 1.79
N TYR A 51 -4.65 3.59 1.94
CA TYR A 51 -3.46 4.14 2.59
C TYR A 51 -2.76 5.17 1.70
N ALA A 52 -2.17 6.17 2.35
CA ALA A 52 -1.31 7.14 1.67
C ALA A 52 -0.10 6.44 1.03
N PRO A 53 0.42 6.94 -0.10
CA PRO A 53 1.56 6.35 -0.79
C PRO A 53 2.76 6.11 0.12
N ASP A 54 3.15 7.08 0.94
CA ASP A 54 4.31 6.95 1.86
C ASP A 54 4.12 5.80 2.87
N LYS A 55 2.89 5.63 3.36
CA LYS A 55 2.54 4.55 4.28
C LYS A 55 2.65 3.19 3.58
N LYS A 56 2.19 3.07 2.34
CA LYS A 56 2.33 1.85 1.55
C LYS A 56 3.79 1.52 1.30
N GLN A 57 4.61 2.52 0.94
CA GLN A 57 6.05 2.35 0.74
C GLN A 57 6.75 1.85 2.01
N ASN A 58 6.46 2.46 3.17
CA ASN A 58 6.98 2.01 4.46
C ASN A 58 6.58 0.56 4.80
N LEU A 59 5.33 0.18 4.51
CA LEU A 59 4.86 -1.20 4.72
C LEU A 59 5.52 -2.19 3.76
N LEU A 60 5.79 -1.80 2.51
CA LEU A 60 6.50 -2.64 1.55
C LEU A 60 7.98 -2.79 1.91
N ALA A 61 8.61 -1.73 2.40
CA ALA A 61 10.01 -1.73 2.81
C ALA A 61 10.30 -2.75 3.94
N ILE A 62 9.30 -3.03 4.79
CA ILE A 62 9.45 -4.03 5.87
C ILE A 62 9.15 -5.47 5.44
N VAL A 63 8.51 -5.69 4.28
CA VAL A 63 8.12 -7.05 3.82
C VAL A 63 9.31 -8.00 3.74
N PRO A 64 10.45 -7.67 3.10
CA PRO A 64 11.57 -8.62 2.98
C PRO A 64 12.07 -9.14 4.33
N ARG A 65 12.09 -8.26 5.35
CA ARG A 65 12.47 -8.62 6.72
C ARG A 65 11.45 -9.57 7.35
N LEU A 66 10.16 -9.37 7.10
CA LEU A 66 9.10 -10.21 7.64
C LEU A 66 9.05 -11.58 6.96
N SER A 67 9.34 -11.65 5.68
CA SER A 67 9.37 -12.89 4.89
C SER A 67 10.48 -13.83 5.33
N GLY A 68 11.62 -13.28 5.78
CA GLY A 68 12.71 -14.07 6.37
C GLY A 68 12.40 -14.65 7.76
N LEU A 69 11.25 -14.33 8.37
CA LEU A 69 10.90 -14.83 9.70
C LEU A 69 10.34 -16.28 9.67
N PRO A 70 10.63 -17.08 10.72
CA PRO A 70 9.94 -18.35 10.99
C PRO A 70 8.42 -18.22 10.96
N ALA A 71 7.73 -19.30 10.58
CA ALA A 71 6.28 -19.30 10.38
C ALA A 71 5.49 -18.79 11.61
N GLU A 72 5.88 -19.18 12.83
CA GLU A 72 5.22 -18.72 14.06
C GLU A 72 5.31 -17.20 14.26
N GLN A 73 6.47 -16.62 13.91
CA GLN A 73 6.71 -15.18 14.04
C GLN A 73 5.92 -14.41 12.97
N ARG A 74 5.86 -14.94 11.74
CA ARG A 74 4.97 -14.39 10.69
C ARG A 74 3.51 -14.39 11.13
N GLN A 75 3.02 -15.46 11.75
CA GLN A 75 1.66 -15.49 12.29
C GLN A 75 1.43 -14.44 13.39
N ARG A 76 2.40 -14.21 14.28
CA ARG A 76 2.30 -13.14 15.31
C ARG A 76 2.20 -11.76 14.66
N VAL A 77 2.99 -11.51 13.61
CA VAL A 77 2.93 -10.25 12.85
C VAL A 77 1.57 -10.10 12.17
N GLN A 78 1.07 -11.13 11.49
CA GLN A 78 -0.25 -11.08 10.85
C GLN A 78 -1.37 -10.79 11.85
N ARG A 79 -1.32 -11.39 13.06
CA ARG A 79 -2.28 -11.07 14.13
C ARG A 79 -2.22 -9.59 14.53
N LYS A 80 -1.01 -9.06 14.72
CA LYS A 80 -0.81 -7.63 15.03
C LYS A 80 -1.32 -6.73 13.90
N LEU A 81 -1.06 -7.08 12.65
CA LEU A 81 -1.55 -6.33 11.49
C LEU A 81 -3.07 -6.32 11.41
N LYS A 82 -3.73 -7.44 11.74
CA LYS A 82 -5.19 -7.52 11.83
C LYS A 82 -5.74 -6.59 12.92
N THR A 83 -5.21 -6.67 14.14
CA THR A 83 -5.63 -5.77 15.22
C THR A 83 -5.40 -4.31 14.84
N TRP A 84 -4.27 -4.01 14.21
CA TRP A 84 -3.96 -2.65 13.77
C TRP A 84 -4.89 -2.16 12.64
N SER A 85 -5.30 -3.02 11.71
CA SER A 85 -6.25 -2.65 10.66
C SER A 85 -7.64 -2.37 11.23
N GLU A 86 -8.08 -3.14 12.22
CA GLU A 86 -9.32 -2.90 12.99
C GLU A 86 -9.26 -1.57 13.76
N LEU A 87 -8.16 -1.31 14.48
CA LEU A 87 -7.94 -0.03 15.18
C LEU A 87 -7.95 1.15 14.22
N SER A 88 -7.32 1.01 13.04
CA SER A 88 -7.32 2.05 12.01
C SER A 88 -8.73 2.36 11.48
N GLN A 89 -9.62 1.35 11.42
CA GLN A 89 -11.03 1.57 11.07
C GLN A 89 -11.78 2.32 12.17
N GLN A 90 -11.56 1.93 13.42
CA GLN A 90 -12.14 2.62 14.57
C GLN A 90 -11.68 4.08 14.64
N GLN A 91 -10.36 4.31 14.56
CA GLN A 91 -9.77 5.65 14.57
C GLN A 91 -10.39 6.54 13.48
N ARG A 92 -10.60 5.99 12.28
CA ARG A 92 -11.26 6.72 11.19
C ARG A 92 -12.73 7.04 11.47
N ARG A 93 -13.48 6.12 12.10
CA ARG A 93 -14.85 6.41 12.55
C ARG A 93 -14.87 7.56 13.56
N GLU A 94 -13.94 7.55 14.52
CA GLU A 94 -13.81 8.60 15.52
C GLU A 94 -13.43 9.95 14.89
N ILE A 95 -12.50 9.98 13.94
CA ILE A 95 -12.14 11.19 13.19
C ILE A 95 -13.36 11.76 12.48
N ARG A 96 -14.13 10.93 11.77
CA ARG A 96 -15.36 11.38 11.08
C ARG A 96 -16.40 11.93 12.06
N ALA A 97 -16.62 11.24 13.18
CA ALA A 97 -17.56 11.69 14.21
C ALA A 97 -17.12 13.03 14.83
N ASN A 98 -15.83 13.18 15.13
CA ASN A 98 -15.26 14.41 15.67
C ASN A 98 -15.35 15.56 14.67
N TRP A 99 -15.11 15.29 13.38
CA TRP A 99 -15.28 16.27 12.31
C TRP A 99 -16.73 16.75 12.19
N GLN A 100 -17.70 15.83 12.26
CA GLN A 100 -19.12 16.19 12.25
C GLN A 100 -19.49 17.07 13.45
N LYS A 101 -19.05 16.70 14.66
CA LYS A 101 -19.24 17.54 15.87
C LYS A 101 -18.62 18.92 15.70
N LEU A 102 -17.42 18.99 15.15
CA LEU A 102 -16.71 20.25 14.93
C LEU A 102 -17.48 21.15 13.97
N GLN A 103 -18.00 20.62 12.87
CA GLN A 103 -18.81 21.38 11.91
C GLN A 103 -20.10 21.96 12.51
N GLN A 104 -20.66 21.32 13.54
CA GLN A 104 -21.85 21.78 14.25
C GLN A 104 -21.58 22.91 15.25
N LEU A 105 -20.31 23.15 15.62
CA LEU A 105 -19.97 24.23 16.56
C LEU A 105 -20.09 25.61 15.90
N PRO A 106 -20.42 26.67 16.67
CA PRO A 106 -20.32 28.05 16.21
C PRO A 106 -18.89 28.39 15.72
N PRO A 107 -18.73 29.28 14.73
CA PRO A 107 -17.42 29.61 14.14
C PRO A 107 -16.34 29.95 15.17
N ALA A 108 -16.67 30.79 16.17
CA ALA A 108 -15.73 31.18 17.22
C ALA A 108 -15.23 29.99 18.06
N GLN A 109 -16.09 29.01 18.35
CA GLN A 109 -15.71 27.81 19.10
C GLN A 109 -14.88 26.84 18.24
N ARG A 110 -15.22 26.71 16.96
CA ARG A 110 -14.41 25.93 15.99
C ARG A 110 -12.98 26.45 15.93
N GLU A 111 -12.80 27.77 15.82
CA GLU A 111 -11.46 28.38 15.79
C GLU A 111 -10.66 28.06 17.04
N GLN A 112 -11.28 28.15 18.23
CA GLN A 112 -10.61 27.79 19.48
C GLN A 112 -10.17 26.32 19.53
N VAL A 113 -11.00 25.40 19.04
CA VAL A 113 -10.65 23.97 18.96
C VAL A 113 -9.54 23.74 17.94
N MET A 114 -9.60 24.36 16.77
CA MET A 114 -8.56 24.25 15.73
C MET A 114 -7.21 24.82 16.17
N ARG A 115 -7.20 25.97 16.87
CA ARG A 115 -5.97 26.54 17.45
C ARG A 115 -5.32 25.58 18.43
N ARG A 116 -6.12 24.96 19.31
CA ARG A 116 -5.62 23.96 20.27
C ARG A 116 -5.09 22.71 19.58
N LEU A 117 -5.75 22.25 18.52
CA LEU A 117 -5.30 21.06 17.76
C LEU A 117 -3.97 21.34 17.03
N ARG A 118 -3.84 22.52 16.41
CA ARG A 118 -2.60 22.95 15.75
C ARG A 118 -1.42 23.07 16.72
N ALA A 119 -1.67 23.53 17.95
CA ALA A 119 -0.63 23.61 18.98
C ALA A 119 -0.18 22.23 19.52
N GLN A 120 -0.99 21.19 19.33
CA GLN A 120 -0.75 19.84 19.88
C GLN A 120 -0.32 18.82 18.81
N THR A 121 -0.31 19.17 17.53
CA THR A 121 0.07 18.25 16.45
C THR A 121 1.59 18.32 16.21
N PRO A 122 2.38 17.28 16.52
CA PRO A 122 3.82 17.24 16.22
C PRO A 122 4.13 17.01 14.72
N GLU A 123 3.13 17.04 13.85
CA GLU A 123 3.24 16.71 12.42
C GLU A 123 4.23 17.62 11.66
N ALA A 124 4.46 18.85 12.14
CA ALA A 124 5.45 19.76 11.53
C ALA A 124 6.91 19.47 11.92
N SER A 125 7.18 18.54 12.85
CA SER A 125 8.54 18.32 13.40
C SER A 125 9.33 17.19 12.74
N ASN A 126 8.74 16.43 11.79
CA ASN A 126 9.41 15.28 11.17
C ASN A 126 9.61 15.43 9.65
N ALA A 127 9.63 16.67 9.16
CA ALA A 127 9.97 17.03 7.78
C ALA A 127 11.27 17.87 7.73
N GLN A 128 12.23 17.54 8.61
CA GLN A 128 13.61 18.05 8.56
C GLN A 128 14.57 16.92 8.19
#